data_AF-A0A8S8XPX1-F1
#
_entry.id   AF-A0A8S8XPX1-F1
#
_cell.length_a   1.000
_cell.length_b   1.000
_cell.length_c   1.000
_cell.angle_alpha   90.00
_cell.angle_beta   90.00
_cell.angle_gamma   90.00
#
_symmetry.space_group_name_H-M   'P 1'
#
loop_
_entity.id
_entity.type
_entity.pdbx_description
1 polymer ?
#
loop_
_entity_poly.entity_id
_entity_poly.type
_entity_poly.pdbx_seq_one_letter_code
_entity_poly.pdbx_strand_id
1 'polypeptide(L)'
;MSADGIPQVAAVLGSCTAGGAYVPAMSDESIIVKGNGTIFLAGPPGQGRHRREVTAEDLGGADVHTATSGVADHFAENEQEALRKVRNVIENLGPRTLAPAAGAEPEDPHYDPEELLSIVPEDNRTPVDVRELIARIVDGSRFHEFKPRYGTTLVCGFARIHGHLVGIVANNGILFSESSLKGAHFVQLCGQRQVPLVFLQNITGFMVGREYEAGGIAKDGAKLVTAVSCVDVPKFTVIVGGSHGAGNYGMCGRAYDPRFLFMWPNARISVMGGPQAADVLTTDQTGPARTGGWRADERCRSGGLPRSHPCQSTRKRAHRTTPRPGCGTTASSIHATRATCSGCVWPRPETPPLQRRDTAFSECEVQLKI
;
A
#
# COMPACT_ATOMS: atom_id res chain seq x y z
N MET A 1 -14.45 5.74 7.87
CA MET A 1 -13.69 5.69 9.14
C MET A 1 -14.58 6.02 10.32
N SER A 2 -14.94 7.28 10.60
CA SER A 2 -15.86 7.62 11.70
C SER A 2 -17.20 6.85 11.59
N ALA A 3 -17.82 6.84 10.40
CA ALA A 3 -19.03 6.05 10.13
C ALA A 3 -18.87 4.52 10.29
N ASP A 4 -17.64 4.00 10.23
CA ASP A 4 -17.32 2.58 10.44
C ASP A 4 -16.95 2.29 11.91
N GLY A 5 -17.10 3.29 12.80
CA GLY A 5 -16.74 3.18 14.21
C GLY A 5 -15.23 3.25 14.49
N ILE A 6 -14.43 3.81 13.56
CA ILE A 6 -12.99 4.05 13.77
C ILE A 6 -12.80 5.50 14.22
N PRO A 7 -12.47 5.74 15.51
CA PRO A 7 -12.42 7.10 16.06
C PRO A 7 -11.41 8.00 15.34
N GLN A 8 -11.81 9.24 15.07
CA GLN A 8 -11.00 10.29 14.47
C GLN A 8 -10.75 11.39 15.51
N VAL A 9 -9.49 11.59 15.90
CA VAL A 9 -9.10 12.58 16.92
C VAL A 9 -8.13 13.58 16.32
N ALA A 10 -8.38 14.88 16.49
CA ALA A 10 -7.50 15.94 16.00
C ALA A 10 -6.88 16.76 17.14
N ALA A 11 -5.61 17.13 16.99
CA ALA A 11 -4.94 18.10 17.86
C ALA A 11 -4.36 19.24 17.01
N VAL A 12 -4.89 20.46 17.18
CA VAL A 12 -4.49 21.66 16.46
C VAL A 12 -3.41 22.37 17.26
N LEU A 13 -2.16 22.05 16.93
CA LEU A 13 -0.95 22.58 17.56
C LEU A 13 -0.32 23.76 16.78
N GLY A 14 -1.07 24.35 15.84
CA GLY A 14 -0.57 25.40 14.95
C GLY A 14 -1.66 25.89 14.00
N SER A 15 -1.27 26.50 12.89
CA SER A 15 -2.24 27.04 11.92
C SER A 15 -2.92 25.97 11.07
N CYS A 16 -4.24 26.06 10.98
CA CYS A 16 -5.13 25.14 10.28
C CYS A 16 -6.08 25.93 9.37
N THR A 17 -5.63 26.25 8.15
CA THR A 17 -6.32 27.18 7.25
C THR A 17 -7.00 26.50 6.06
N ALA A 18 -8.06 27.12 5.54
CA ALA A 18 -8.79 26.72 4.34
C ALA A 18 -9.24 25.25 4.41
N GLY A 19 -8.83 24.41 3.46
CA GLY A 19 -9.18 22.99 3.45
C GLY A 19 -8.66 22.22 4.67
N GLY A 20 -7.59 22.70 5.31
CA GLY A 20 -7.06 22.10 6.53
C GLY A 20 -8.03 22.19 7.71
N ALA A 21 -8.86 23.24 7.76
CA ALA A 21 -9.83 23.46 8.84
C ALA A 21 -10.85 22.32 8.99
N TYR A 22 -11.05 21.51 7.93
CA TYR A 22 -11.91 20.34 7.99
C TYR A 22 -11.29 19.16 8.74
N VAL A 23 -9.98 19.12 8.99
CA VAL A 23 -9.36 18.09 9.81
C VAL A 23 -9.93 18.11 11.24
N PRO A 24 -9.85 19.21 12.00
CA PRO A 24 -10.49 19.28 13.31
C PRO A 24 -12.01 19.29 13.22
N ALA A 25 -12.61 20.02 12.27
CA ALA A 25 -14.07 20.17 12.19
C ALA A 25 -14.82 18.88 11.78
N MET A 26 -14.14 17.89 11.19
CA MET A 26 -14.72 16.58 10.85
C MET A 26 -14.14 15.43 11.70
N SER A 27 -13.35 15.75 12.72
CA SER A 27 -12.94 14.75 13.72
C SER A 27 -14.06 14.52 14.73
N ASP A 28 -14.10 13.34 15.35
CA ASP A 28 -15.09 13.01 16.37
C ASP A 28 -14.83 13.82 17.65
N GLU A 29 -13.56 14.04 17.99
CA GLU A 29 -13.11 14.95 19.04
C GLU A 29 -11.87 15.73 18.62
N SER A 30 -11.82 17.00 19.01
CA SER A 30 -10.80 17.95 18.58
C SER A 30 -10.25 18.79 19.75
N ILE A 31 -8.93 18.89 19.81
CA ILE A 31 -8.17 19.62 20.82
C ILE A 31 -7.47 20.80 20.14
N ILE A 32 -7.48 21.98 20.76
CA ILE A 32 -6.77 23.17 20.25
C ILE A 32 -5.89 23.80 21.33
N VAL A 33 -4.65 24.16 20.96
CA VAL A 33 -3.72 24.83 21.87
C VAL A 33 -3.86 26.35 21.80
N LYS A 34 -3.94 27.00 22.96
CA LYS A 34 -3.99 28.45 23.10
C LYS A 34 -2.77 29.14 22.51
N GLY A 35 -2.96 30.28 21.84
CA GLY A 35 -1.90 31.18 21.40
C GLY A 35 -1.06 30.69 20.21
N ASN A 36 -1.23 29.44 19.78
CA ASN A 36 -0.57 28.88 18.59
C ASN A 36 -1.57 28.16 17.66
N GLY A 37 -2.55 27.46 18.23
CA GLY A 37 -3.59 26.78 17.47
C GLY A 37 -4.59 27.77 16.87
N THR A 38 -4.76 27.72 15.54
CA THR A 38 -5.76 28.56 14.85
C THR A 38 -6.49 27.77 13.76
N ILE A 39 -7.82 27.93 13.65
CA ILE A 39 -8.66 27.28 12.65
C ILE A 39 -9.47 28.34 11.90
N PHE A 40 -9.44 28.34 10.57
CA PHE A 40 -10.33 29.21 9.78
C PHE A 40 -10.41 28.78 8.31
N LEU A 41 -11.58 28.94 7.69
CA LEU A 41 -11.76 28.69 6.25
C LEU A 41 -11.07 29.75 5.38
N ALA A 42 -10.99 30.98 5.87
CA ALA A 42 -10.25 32.06 5.25
C ALA A 42 -9.50 32.79 6.35
N GLY A 43 -8.16 32.87 6.21
CA GLY A 43 -7.33 33.57 7.18
C GLY A 43 -7.63 35.06 7.26
N PRO A 44 -7.06 35.75 8.25
CA PRO A 44 -7.26 37.18 8.41
C PRO A 44 -6.95 37.91 7.10
N PRO A 45 -7.79 38.86 6.65
CA PRO A 45 -7.48 39.63 5.46
C PRO A 45 -6.14 40.34 5.65
N GLY A 46 -5.24 40.21 4.67
CA GLY A 46 -3.98 40.96 4.64
C GLY A 46 -4.26 42.47 4.72
N GLN A 47 -3.34 43.22 5.33
CA GLN A 47 -3.46 44.66 5.63
C GLN A 47 -3.93 45.47 4.40
N GLY A 48 -5.24 45.69 4.31
CA GLY A 48 -5.90 46.42 3.25
C GLY A 48 -6.90 47.38 3.87
N ARG A 49 -6.75 48.67 3.54
CA ARG A 49 -7.49 49.80 4.11
C ARG A 49 -9.01 49.50 4.13
N HIS A 50 -9.61 49.58 5.32
CA HIS A 50 -11.05 49.51 5.66
C HIS A 50 -11.63 48.20 6.22
N ARG A 51 -10.83 47.26 6.73
CA ARG A 51 -11.35 46.17 7.61
C ARG A 51 -10.74 46.26 9.00
N ARG A 52 -11.53 46.00 10.05
CA ARG A 52 -11.01 45.80 11.41
C ARG A 52 -9.82 44.85 11.34
N GLU A 53 -8.69 45.23 11.93
CA GLU A 53 -7.56 44.33 12.13
C GLU A 53 -8.04 43.24 13.09
N VAL A 54 -8.25 42.04 12.58
CA VAL A 54 -8.58 40.85 13.37
C VAL A 54 -7.34 39.97 13.35
N THR A 55 -6.80 39.63 14.51
CA THR A 55 -5.65 38.73 14.59
C THR A 55 -6.07 37.30 14.25
N ALA A 56 -5.10 36.41 14.01
CA ALA A 56 -5.41 35.00 13.79
C ALA A 56 -6.07 34.36 15.04
N GLU A 57 -5.65 34.77 16.24
CA GLU A 57 -6.24 34.33 17.50
C GLU A 57 -7.67 34.83 17.67
N ASP A 58 -7.93 36.10 17.33
CA ASP A 58 -9.28 36.67 17.40
C ASP A 58 -10.23 36.06 16.35
N LEU A 59 -9.69 35.65 15.20
CA LEU A 59 -10.48 35.09 14.10
C LEU A 59 -10.86 33.63 14.36
N GLY A 60 -9.94 32.85 14.93
CA GLY A 60 -10.10 31.40 15.05
C GLY A 60 -9.10 30.75 16.00
N GLY A 61 -8.71 31.43 17.07
CA GLY A 61 -7.88 30.88 18.13
C GLY A 61 -8.61 29.87 19.01
N ALA A 62 -7.92 29.37 20.03
CA ALA A 62 -8.46 28.37 20.94
C ALA A 62 -9.73 28.84 21.63
N ASP A 63 -9.71 30.06 22.18
CA ASP A 63 -10.86 30.65 22.89
C ASP A 63 -12.10 30.77 21.96
N VAL A 64 -11.90 31.17 20.70
CA VAL A 64 -13.00 31.29 19.72
C VAL A 64 -13.68 29.93 19.54
N HIS A 65 -12.90 28.87 19.35
CA HIS A 65 -13.44 27.57 18.95
C HIS A 65 -13.93 26.71 20.10
N THR A 66 -13.42 26.90 21.32
CA THR A 66 -13.88 26.13 22.50
C THR A 66 -14.93 26.88 23.33
N ALA A 67 -15.03 28.21 23.24
CA ALA A 67 -16.00 28.98 24.02
C ALA A 67 -17.14 29.58 23.19
N THR A 68 -16.95 29.83 21.89
CA THR A 68 -17.95 30.52 21.06
C THR A 68 -18.51 29.65 19.94
N SER A 69 -17.66 29.14 19.05
CA SER A 69 -18.14 28.46 17.84
C SER A 69 -18.42 26.97 18.03
N GLY A 70 -17.78 26.33 19.01
CA GLY A 70 -17.85 24.87 19.22
C GLY A 70 -17.21 24.05 18.10
N VAL A 71 -16.22 24.59 17.39
CA VAL A 71 -15.46 23.83 16.36
C VAL A 71 -14.38 22.97 17.01
N ALA A 72 -13.92 23.36 18.21
CA ALA A 72 -13.00 22.59 19.01
C ALA A 72 -13.66 22.19 20.33
N ASP A 73 -13.43 20.95 20.78
CA ASP A 73 -14.09 20.38 21.95
C ASP A 73 -13.26 20.62 23.22
N HIS A 74 -11.93 20.60 23.09
CA HIS A 74 -11.01 20.68 24.22
C HIS A 74 -10.00 21.81 24.07
N PHE A 75 -9.98 22.71 25.06
CA PHE A 75 -8.97 23.74 25.20
C PHE A 75 -7.70 23.20 25.87
N ALA A 76 -6.52 23.55 25.37
CA ALA A 76 -5.22 23.25 25.99
C ALA A 76 -4.35 24.50 26.12
N GLU A 77 -3.72 24.69 27.28
CA GLU A 77 -2.84 25.84 27.55
C GLU A 77 -1.50 25.74 26.80
N ASN A 78 -1.04 24.52 26.52
CA ASN A 78 0.21 24.25 25.80
C ASN A 78 0.16 22.86 25.11
N GLU A 79 1.17 22.58 24.27
CA GLU A 79 1.21 21.34 23.48
C GLU A 79 1.31 20.08 24.34
N GLN A 80 2.03 20.13 25.48
CA GLN A 80 2.12 18.98 26.39
C GLN A 80 0.75 18.63 26.96
N GLU A 81 -0.03 19.65 27.33
CA GLU A 81 -1.41 19.45 27.79
C GLU A 81 -2.30 18.94 26.66
N ALA A 82 -2.15 19.44 25.44
CA ALA A 82 -2.92 18.96 24.28
C ALA A 82 -2.68 17.46 24.04
N LEU A 83 -1.43 17.00 24.07
CA LEU A 83 -1.08 15.59 23.93
C LEU A 83 -1.61 14.73 25.09
N ARG A 84 -1.62 15.26 26.31
CA ARG A 84 -2.27 14.59 27.44
C ARG A 84 -3.77 14.43 27.21
N LYS A 85 -4.45 15.45 26.68
CA LYS A 85 -5.88 15.38 26.35
C LYS A 85 -6.16 14.37 25.24
N VAL A 86 -5.31 14.29 24.21
CA VAL A 86 -5.40 13.23 23.20
C VAL A 86 -5.39 11.85 23.88
N ARG A 87 -4.48 11.60 24.83
CA ARG A 87 -4.44 10.32 25.57
C ARG A 87 -5.72 10.08 26.36
N ASN A 88 -6.27 11.11 26.99
CA ASN A 88 -7.54 11.00 27.72
C ASN A 88 -8.71 10.65 26.76
N VAL A 89 -8.75 11.23 25.56
CA VAL A 89 -9.75 10.84 24.54
C VAL A 89 -9.61 9.36 24.20
N ILE A 90 -8.38 8.89 23.93
CA ILE A 90 -8.10 7.48 23.62
C ILE A 90 -8.52 6.54 24.77
N GLU A 91 -8.38 6.95 26.03
CA GLU A 91 -8.81 6.18 27.21
C GLU A 91 -10.34 5.96 27.26
N ASN A 92 -11.12 6.84 26.62
CA ASN A 92 -12.59 6.84 26.66
C ASN A 92 -13.26 6.26 25.40
N LEU A 93 -12.51 5.65 24.48
CA LEU A 93 -13.05 5.10 23.21
C LEU A 93 -13.96 3.86 23.37
N GLY A 94 -14.12 3.36 24.60
CA GLY A 94 -14.97 2.20 24.89
C GLY A 94 -14.33 0.85 24.53
N PRO A 95 -15.13 -0.22 24.41
CA PRO A 95 -14.62 -1.57 24.20
C PRO A 95 -13.96 -1.74 22.83
N ARG A 96 -12.83 -2.44 22.80
CA ARG A 96 -12.05 -2.71 21.58
C ARG A 96 -12.08 -4.19 21.20
N THR A 97 -12.22 -4.47 19.91
CA THR A 97 -11.97 -5.81 19.36
C THR A 97 -10.52 -5.87 18.91
N LEU A 98 -9.69 -6.66 19.60
CA LEU A 98 -8.30 -6.87 19.21
C LEU A 98 -8.21 -7.98 18.16
N ALA A 99 -7.18 -7.93 17.32
CA ALA A 99 -6.82 -9.07 16.50
C ALA A 99 -6.52 -10.29 17.40
N PRO A 100 -6.76 -11.53 16.93
CA PRO A 100 -6.40 -12.73 17.67
C PRO A 100 -4.93 -12.68 18.12
N ALA A 101 -4.68 -13.02 19.38
CA ALA A 101 -3.33 -13.10 19.92
C ALA A 101 -2.49 -14.13 19.17
N ALA A 102 -1.16 -14.02 19.29
CA ALA A 102 -0.24 -15.04 18.82
C ALA A 102 -0.65 -16.41 19.39
N GLY A 103 -0.66 -17.44 18.54
CA GLY A 103 -1.10 -18.79 18.92
C GLY A 103 0.01 -19.66 19.51
N ALA A 104 1.19 -19.09 19.74
CA ALA A 104 2.37 -19.72 20.32
C ALA A 104 3.27 -18.64 20.91
N GLU A 105 4.14 -19.02 21.85
CA GLU A 105 5.20 -18.13 22.33
C GLU A 105 6.17 -17.79 21.19
N PRO A 106 6.57 -16.51 21.03
CA PRO A 106 7.61 -16.12 20.10
C PRO A 106 8.94 -16.84 20.40
N GLU A 107 9.66 -17.20 19.34
CA GLU A 107 11.01 -17.77 19.42
C GLU A 107 11.87 -17.09 18.35
N ASP A 108 13.11 -16.75 18.69
CA ASP A 108 14.04 -16.20 17.71
C ASP A 108 14.34 -17.24 16.60
N PRO A 109 14.69 -16.80 15.38
CA PRO A 109 15.21 -17.70 14.35
C PRO A 109 16.46 -18.46 14.84
N HIS A 110 16.68 -19.69 14.34
CA HIS A 110 17.87 -20.46 14.68
C HIS A 110 19.17 -19.84 14.14
N TYR A 111 19.07 -19.16 13.00
CA TYR A 111 20.17 -18.45 12.36
C TYR A 111 20.10 -16.96 12.66
N ASP A 112 21.26 -16.31 12.76
CA ASP A 112 21.34 -14.88 13.02
C ASP A 112 20.71 -14.08 11.86
N PRO A 113 19.68 -13.23 12.11
CA PRO A 113 19.11 -12.37 11.09
C PRO A 113 20.13 -11.43 10.41
N GLU A 114 21.24 -11.08 11.06
CA GLU A 114 22.29 -10.25 10.44
C GLU A 114 22.97 -10.93 9.24
N GLU A 115 22.95 -12.28 9.18
CA GLU A 115 23.48 -13.03 8.05
C GLU A 115 22.74 -12.74 6.73
N LEU A 116 21.50 -12.19 6.79
CA LEU A 116 20.77 -11.76 5.59
C LEU A 116 21.58 -10.79 4.72
N LEU A 117 22.43 -9.96 5.33
CA LEU A 117 23.29 -9.02 4.62
C LEU A 117 24.31 -9.72 3.71
N SER A 118 24.68 -10.95 4.03
CA SER A 118 25.65 -11.75 3.26
C SER A 118 24.98 -12.67 2.23
N ILE A 119 23.69 -12.97 2.40
CA ILE A 119 22.95 -13.91 1.54
C ILE A 119 22.35 -13.19 0.33
N VAL A 120 21.99 -11.92 0.49
CA VAL A 120 21.39 -11.12 -0.57
C VAL A 120 22.51 -10.62 -1.48
N PRO A 121 22.56 -11.05 -2.75
CA PRO A 121 23.62 -10.67 -3.66
C PRO A 121 23.48 -9.20 -4.06
N GLU A 122 24.62 -8.56 -4.35
CA GLU A 122 24.64 -7.19 -4.89
C GLU A 122 23.94 -7.12 -6.26
N ASP A 123 24.13 -8.16 -7.10
CA ASP A 123 23.42 -8.30 -8.37
C ASP A 123 22.15 -9.14 -8.20
N ASN A 124 20.99 -8.50 -8.34
CA ASN A 124 19.66 -9.12 -8.27
C ASN A 124 19.42 -10.21 -9.35
N ARG A 125 20.33 -10.38 -10.33
CA ARG A 125 20.29 -11.49 -11.29
C ARG A 125 20.86 -12.79 -10.72
N THR A 126 21.64 -12.71 -9.65
CA THR A 126 22.23 -13.87 -9.00
C THR A 126 21.13 -14.64 -8.26
N PRO A 127 20.91 -15.93 -8.55
CA PRO A 127 19.93 -16.73 -7.84
C PRO A 127 20.28 -16.86 -6.35
N VAL A 128 19.26 -16.76 -5.52
CA VAL A 128 19.33 -17.00 -4.07
C VAL A 128 18.28 -18.04 -3.74
N ASP A 129 18.64 -19.06 -2.96
CA ASP A 129 17.61 -19.93 -2.38
C ASP A 129 16.82 -19.13 -1.34
N VAL A 130 15.57 -18.82 -1.66
CA VAL A 130 14.71 -18.01 -0.79
C VAL A 130 14.44 -18.69 0.56
N ARG A 131 14.70 -19.99 0.68
CA ARG A 131 14.64 -20.70 1.97
C ARG A 131 15.66 -20.18 2.97
N GLU A 132 16.81 -19.70 2.52
CA GLU A 132 17.81 -19.07 3.38
C GLU A 132 17.29 -17.77 4.01
N LEU A 133 16.49 -17.01 3.26
CA LEU A 133 15.79 -15.83 3.79
C LEU A 133 14.70 -16.24 4.78
N ILE A 134 13.89 -17.23 4.43
CA ILE A 134 12.80 -17.73 5.29
C ILE A 134 13.36 -18.22 6.63
N ALA A 135 14.44 -18.98 6.62
CA ALA A 135 15.06 -19.52 7.82
C ALA A 135 15.50 -18.44 8.83
N ARG A 136 15.80 -17.21 8.37
CA ARG A 136 16.26 -16.10 9.22
C ARG A 136 15.17 -15.13 9.66
N ILE A 137 13.92 -15.38 9.26
CA ILE A 137 12.77 -14.52 9.63
C ILE A 137 11.65 -15.26 10.37
N VAL A 138 11.67 -16.60 10.38
CA VAL A 138 10.63 -17.41 11.02
C VAL A 138 11.12 -18.01 12.34
N ASP A 139 10.19 -18.16 13.27
CA ASP A 139 10.44 -18.65 14.62
C ASP A 139 11.13 -20.03 14.62
N GLY A 140 12.29 -20.11 15.27
CA GLY A 140 13.13 -21.31 15.32
C GLY A 140 13.55 -21.85 13.96
N SER A 141 13.50 -21.04 12.89
CA SER A 141 13.78 -21.44 11.51
C SER A 141 12.93 -22.61 10.99
N ARG A 142 11.75 -22.84 11.59
CA ARG A 142 10.86 -23.95 11.22
C ARG A 142 9.93 -23.54 10.08
N PHE A 143 10.04 -24.26 8.97
CA PHE A 143 9.22 -24.04 7.78
C PHE A 143 8.61 -25.34 7.27
N HIS A 144 7.28 -25.42 7.28
CA HIS A 144 6.55 -26.55 6.71
C HIS A 144 6.22 -26.24 5.24
N GLU A 145 7.09 -26.70 4.34
CA GLU A 145 6.96 -26.44 2.91
C GLU A 145 5.79 -27.21 2.27
N PHE A 146 4.92 -26.48 1.59
CA PHE A 146 3.83 -27.01 0.78
C PHE A 146 4.32 -27.29 -0.64
N LYS A 147 4.09 -28.51 -1.12
CA LYS A 147 4.50 -28.97 -2.47
C LYS A 147 5.99 -28.66 -2.79
N PRO A 148 6.96 -29.16 -1.99
CA PRO A 148 8.38 -28.86 -2.20
C PRO A 148 8.92 -29.37 -3.55
N ARG A 149 8.26 -30.36 -4.16
CA ARG A 149 8.68 -31.01 -5.42
C ARG A 149 7.91 -30.57 -6.67
N TYR A 150 7.05 -29.56 -6.58
CA TYR A 150 6.21 -29.09 -7.69
C TYR A 150 6.24 -27.56 -7.78
N GLY A 151 6.41 -27.00 -8.98
CA GLY A 151 6.52 -25.54 -9.17
C GLY A 151 7.60 -24.92 -8.29
N THR A 152 8.82 -25.48 -8.32
CA THR A 152 9.92 -25.20 -7.37
C THR A 152 10.46 -23.76 -7.43
N THR A 153 10.10 -22.99 -8.46
CA THR A 153 10.41 -21.57 -8.56
C THR A 153 9.50 -20.67 -7.70
N LEU A 154 8.49 -21.26 -7.05
CA LEU A 154 7.69 -20.61 -6.02
C LEU A 154 7.67 -21.48 -4.77
N VAL A 155 8.28 -20.98 -3.70
CA VAL A 155 8.27 -21.62 -2.38
C VAL A 155 7.00 -21.18 -1.65
N CYS A 156 6.23 -22.16 -1.17
CA CYS A 156 5.03 -21.91 -0.39
C CYS A 156 5.09 -22.77 0.87
N GLY A 157 4.65 -22.27 2.01
CA GLY A 157 4.63 -23.07 3.23
C GLY A 157 4.18 -22.30 4.45
N PHE A 158 3.98 -23.04 5.54
CA PHE A 158 3.54 -22.48 6.81
C PHE A 158 4.72 -22.28 7.76
N ALA A 159 4.71 -21.17 8.48
CA ALA A 159 5.70 -20.84 9.50
C ALA A 159 5.05 -20.03 10.62
N ARG A 160 5.84 -19.66 11.64
CA ARG A 160 5.45 -18.64 12.61
C ARG A 160 6.41 -17.47 12.59
N ILE A 161 5.89 -16.27 12.83
CA ILE A 161 6.69 -15.04 13.03
C ILE A 161 6.15 -14.37 14.28
N HIS A 162 6.98 -14.25 15.31
CA HIS A 162 6.59 -13.78 16.64
C HIS A 162 5.32 -14.49 17.17
N GLY A 163 5.26 -15.81 17.03
CA GLY A 163 4.15 -16.66 17.47
C GLY A 163 2.91 -16.66 16.57
N HIS A 164 2.82 -15.76 15.58
CA HIS A 164 1.70 -15.73 14.62
C HIS A 164 1.90 -16.74 13.50
N LEU A 165 0.92 -17.63 13.29
CA LEU A 165 0.93 -18.54 12.13
C LEU A 165 0.77 -17.74 10.83
N VAL A 166 1.68 -17.95 9.89
CA VAL A 166 1.68 -17.29 8.59
C VAL A 166 1.83 -18.28 7.45
N GLY A 167 1.25 -17.94 6.30
CA GLY A 167 1.51 -18.60 5.02
C GLY A 167 2.50 -17.77 4.22
N ILE A 168 3.67 -18.32 3.91
CA ILE A 168 4.70 -17.64 3.14
C ILE A 168 4.58 -18.05 1.67
N VAL A 169 4.65 -17.07 0.77
CA VAL A 169 4.70 -17.25 -0.69
C VAL A 169 5.91 -16.46 -1.21
N ALA A 170 6.94 -17.17 -1.67
CA ALA A 170 8.26 -16.59 -1.91
C ALA A 170 8.82 -17.02 -3.26
N ASN A 171 9.32 -16.05 -4.05
CA ASN A 171 9.93 -16.37 -5.34
C ASN A 171 11.30 -17.02 -5.17
N ASN A 172 11.54 -18.06 -5.97
CA ASN A 172 12.82 -18.77 -6.09
C ASN A 172 13.21 -18.92 -7.57
N GLY A 173 12.83 -17.93 -8.39
CA GLY A 173 12.99 -17.92 -9.85
C GLY A 173 11.77 -17.35 -10.60
N ILE A 174 11.74 -17.56 -11.91
CA ILE A 174 10.64 -17.17 -12.81
C ILE A 174 9.37 -17.99 -12.56
N LEU A 175 8.20 -17.44 -12.86
CA LEU A 175 6.93 -18.16 -12.69
C LEU A 175 6.57 -19.02 -13.91
N PHE A 176 6.23 -20.28 -13.63
CA PHE A 176 5.62 -21.20 -14.60
C PHE A 176 4.13 -21.42 -14.27
N SER A 177 3.42 -22.16 -15.13
CA SER A 177 2.04 -22.61 -14.87
C SER A 177 1.93 -23.37 -13.54
N GLU A 178 2.87 -24.28 -13.29
CA GLU A 178 2.93 -25.09 -12.08
C GLU A 178 3.10 -24.23 -10.83
N SER A 179 4.00 -23.23 -10.90
CA SER A 179 4.23 -22.26 -9.83
C SER A 179 2.96 -21.47 -9.53
N SER A 180 2.24 -21.03 -10.57
CA SER A 180 0.98 -20.28 -10.42
C SER A 180 -0.14 -21.12 -9.83
N LEU A 181 -0.30 -22.37 -10.27
CA LEU A 181 -1.27 -23.31 -9.72
C LEU A 181 -0.95 -23.69 -8.26
N LYS A 182 0.34 -23.86 -7.93
CA LYS A 182 0.80 -24.07 -6.56
C LYS A 182 0.44 -22.88 -5.66
N GLY A 183 0.79 -21.67 -6.09
CA GLY A 183 0.52 -20.45 -5.35
C GLY A 183 -0.98 -20.21 -5.15
N ALA A 184 -1.79 -20.38 -6.21
CA ALA A 184 -3.24 -20.21 -6.14
C ALA A 184 -3.88 -21.15 -5.11
N HIS A 185 -3.54 -22.44 -5.15
CA HIS A 185 -4.04 -23.41 -4.17
C HIS A 185 -3.57 -23.04 -2.75
N PHE A 186 -2.30 -22.69 -2.56
CA PHE A 186 -1.79 -22.35 -1.24
C PHE A 186 -2.46 -21.09 -0.65
N VAL A 187 -2.68 -20.06 -1.45
CA VAL A 187 -3.40 -18.84 -1.05
C VAL A 187 -4.85 -19.17 -0.65
N GLN A 188 -5.55 -20.00 -1.43
CA GLN A 188 -6.90 -20.46 -1.08
C GLN A 188 -6.92 -21.23 0.25
N LEU A 189 -5.92 -22.08 0.48
CA LEU A 189 -5.79 -22.84 1.73
C LEU A 189 -5.58 -21.90 2.93
N CYS A 190 -4.76 -20.86 2.78
CA CYS A 190 -4.56 -19.85 3.82
C CYS A 190 -5.86 -19.06 4.07
N GLY A 191 -6.59 -18.70 3.01
CA GLY A 191 -7.91 -18.06 3.11
C GLY A 191 -8.92 -18.90 3.89
N GLN A 192 -9.02 -20.20 3.58
CA GLN A 192 -9.91 -21.13 4.28
C GLN A 192 -9.56 -21.25 5.77
N ARG A 193 -8.28 -21.20 6.11
CA ARG A 193 -7.76 -21.34 7.48
C ARG A 193 -7.65 -20.02 8.22
N GLN A 194 -7.99 -18.90 7.59
CA GLN A 194 -7.82 -17.55 8.15
C GLN A 194 -6.37 -17.27 8.58
N VAL A 195 -5.43 -17.72 7.77
CA VAL A 195 -3.99 -17.55 8.00
C VAL A 195 -3.49 -16.35 7.19
N PRO A 196 -2.87 -15.33 7.84
CA PRO A 196 -2.22 -14.22 7.15
C PRO A 196 -1.17 -14.68 6.14
N LEU A 197 -1.03 -13.93 5.05
CA LEU A 197 -0.09 -14.21 3.97
C LEU A 197 1.09 -13.25 3.98
N VAL A 198 2.29 -13.78 3.80
CA VAL A 198 3.53 -13.03 3.64
C VAL A 198 4.12 -13.34 2.26
N PHE A 199 4.25 -12.32 1.42
CA PHE A 199 4.82 -12.42 0.08
C PHE A 199 6.25 -11.90 0.07
N LEU A 200 7.20 -12.74 -0.35
CA LEU A 200 8.60 -12.33 -0.57
C LEU A 200 8.85 -12.20 -2.08
N GLN A 201 8.90 -10.97 -2.57
CA GLN A 201 9.05 -10.69 -4.00
C GLN A 201 10.51 -10.64 -4.42
N ASN A 202 10.87 -11.59 -5.29
CA ASN A 202 12.08 -11.55 -6.10
C ASN A 202 11.77 -12.16 -7.48
N ILE A 203 11.00 -11.41 -8.28
CA ILE A 203 10.40 -11.88 -9.51
C ILE A 203 10.76 -11.01 -10.71
N THR A 204 11.29 -11.66 -11.75
CA THR A 204 11.61 -11.07 -13.05
C THR A 204 10.47 -11.20 -14.06
N GLY A 205 9.59 -12.17 -13.90
CA GLY A 205 8.40 -12.35 -14.74
C GLY A 205 7.97 -13.81 -14.86
N PHE A 206 7.10 -14.06 -15.84
CA PHE A 206 6.66 -15.40 -16.23
C PHE A 206 7.57 -15.95 -17.32
N MET A 207 7.62 -17.28 -17.43
CA MET A 207 8.27 -17.93 -18.56
C MET A 207 7.56 -17.54 -19.87
N VAL A 208 8.33 -17.29 -20.92
CA VAL A 208 7.81 -16.93 -22.25
C VAL A 208 8.13 -18.03 -23.26
N GLY A 209 7.23 -18.26 -24.21
CA GLY A 209 7.46 -19.21 -25.30
C GLY A 209 6.18 -19.83 -25.81
N ARG A 210 6.17 -20.25 -27.08
CA ARG A 210 4.98 -20.80 -27.76
C ARG A 210 4.33 -21.95 -27.00
N GLU A 211 5.14 -22.85 -26.46
CA GLU A 211 4.66 -24.03 -25.71
C GLU A 211 3.99 -23.63 -24.40
N TYR A 212 4.55 -22.65 -23.67
CA TYR A 212 3.99 -22.15 -22.42
C TYR A 212 2.68 -21.38 -22.65
N GLU A 213 2.63 -20.57 -23.71
CA GLU A 213 1.40 -19.87 -24.10
C GLU A 213 0.30 -20.86 -24.51
N ALA A 214 0.62 -21.85 -25.35
CA ALA A 214 -0.32 -22.90 -25.75
C ALA A 214 -0.75 -23.79 -24.57
N GLY A 215 0.15 -24.03 -23.62
CA GLY A 215 -0.15 -24.70 -22.34
C GLY A 215 -1.09 -23.90 -21.43
N GLY A 216 -1.25 -22.60 -21.70
CA GLY A 216 -2.17 -21.73 -20.98
C GLY A 216 -1.55 -21.04 -19.77
N ILE A 217 -0.27 -20.66 -19.83
CA ILE A 217 0.40 -19.92 -18.74
C ILE A 217 -0.37 -18.66 -18.33
N ALA A 218 -1.01 -17.96 -19.28
CA ALA A 218 -1.84 -16.81 -19.00
C ALA A 218 -3.03 -17.13 -18.07
N LYS A 219 -3.79 -18.20 -18.35
CA LYS A 219 -4.93 -18.61 -17.50
C LYS A 219 -4.49 -19.20 -16.16
N ASP A 220 -3.27 -19.75 -16.07
CA ASP A 220 -2.74 -20.29 -14.81
C ASP A 220 -2.20 -19.17 -13.92
N GLY A 221 -1.49 -18.19 -14.50
CA GLY A 221 -1.13 -16.95 -13.83
C GLY A 221 -2.35 -16.19 -13.33
N ALA A 222 -3.42 -16.14 -14.14
CA ALA A 222 -4.69 -15.53 -13.74
C ALA A 222 -5.29 -16.17 -12.48
N LYS A 223 -5.18 -17.49 -12.29
CA LYS A 223 -5.68 -18.16 -11.07
C LYS A 223 -4.95 -17.66 -9.82
N LEU A 224 -3.64 -17.47 -9.90
CA LEU A 224 -2.86 -16.91 -8.79
C LEU A 224 -3.30 -15.49 -8.48
N VAL A 225 -3.42 -14.64 -9.51
CA VAL A 225 -3.87 -13.26 -9.36
C VAL A 225 -5.27 -13.20 -8.74
N THR A 226 -6.22 -14.01 -9.23
CA THR A 226 -7.57 -14.11 -8.65
C THR A 226 -7.52 -14.53 -7.17
N ALA A 227 -6.71 -15.53 -6.83
CA ALA A 227 -6.57 -15.96 -5.44
C ALA A 227 -6.04 -14.82 -4.55
N VAL A 228 -5.02 -14.10 -4.99
CA VAL A 228 -4.44 -12.95 -4.26
C VAL A 228 -5.41 -11.78 -4.12
N SER A 229 -6.15 -11.47 -5.19
CA SER A 229 -7.16 -10.41 -5.20
C SER A 229 -8.32 -10.70 -4.26
N CYS A 230 -8.81 -11.94 -4.23
CA CYS A 230 -10.06 -12.28 -3.57
C CYS A 230 -9.89 -12.84 -2.16
N VAL A 231 -8.68 -13.22 -1.74
CA VAL A 231 -8.46 -13.75 -0.39
C VAL A 231 -8.64 -12.65 0.67
N ASP A 232 -9.53 -12.93 1.63
CA ASP A 232 -9.86 -12.04 2.74
C ASP A 232 -9.09 -12.45 4.00
N VAL A 233 -7.77 -12.28 3.95
CA VAL A 233 -6.85 -12.41 5.09
C VAL A 233 -5.86 -11.25 5.06
N PRO A 234 -5.22 -10.89 6.18
CA PRO A 234 -4.14 -9.90 6.16
C PRO A 234 -3.01 -10.35 5.21
N LYS A 235 -2.62 -9.47 4.29
CA LYS A 235 -1.54 -9.69 3.33
C LYS A 235 -0.41 -8.72 3.64
N PHE A 236 0.82 -9.23 3.69
CA PHE A 236 2.04 -8.45 3.86
C PHE A 236 2.98 -8.76 2.71
N THR A 237 3.61 -7.73 2.14
CA THR A 237 4.53 -7.91 1.01
C THR A 237 5.87 -7.28 1.34
N VAL A 238 6.95 -8.02 1.10
CA VAL A 238 8.32 -7.53 1.19
C VAL A 238 9.00 -7.77 -0.14
N ILE A 239 9.45 -6.71 -0.80
CA ILE A 239 10.25 -6.81 -2.02
C ILE A 239 11.71 -6.95 -1.61
N VAL A 240 12.25 -8.16 -1.78
CA VAL A 240 13.61 -8.54 -1.38
C VAL A 240 14.60 -8.52 -2.56
N GLY A 241 14.10 -8.40 -3.79
CA GLY A 241 14.92 -8.31 -5.00
C GLY A 241 14.16 -7.64 -6.16
N GLY A 242 13.95 -8.37 -7.26
CA GLY A 242 13.19 -7.88 -8.40
C GLY A 242 11.67 -7.86 -8.17
N SER A 243 10.99 -6.87 -8.74
CA SER A 243 9.53 -6.84 -8.86
C SER A 243 9.14 -6.30 -10.23
N HIS A 244 8.99 -7.20 -11.20
CA HIS A 244 8.79 -6.82 -12.60
C HIS A 244 7.51 -7.39 -13.22
N GLY A 245 6.84 -6.55 -14.04
CA GLY A 245 5.73 -6.93 -14.89
C GLY A 245 4.59 -7.67 -14.18
N ALA A 246 4.03 -8.67 -14.85
CA ALA A 246 2.94 -9.50 -14.31
C ALA A 246 3.33 -10.29 -13.04
N GLY A 247 4.63 -10.49 -12.79
CA GLY A 247 5.10 -11.12 -11.56
C GLY A 247 4.74 -10.32 -10.31
N ASN A 248 4.77 -8.99 -10.39
CA ASN A 248 4.31 -8.11 -9.32
C ASN A 248 2.84 -8.37 -8.94
N TYR A 249 2.01 -8.68 -9.93
CA TYR A 249 0.57 -8.91 -9.72
C TYR A 249 0.32 -10.21 -8.97
N GLY A 250 0.91 -11.31 -9.45
CA GLY A 250 0.77 -12.63 -8.83
C GLY A 250 1.35 -12.71 -7.42
N MET A 251 2.28 -11.82 -7.06
CA MET A 251 2.94 -11.80 -5.76
C MET A 251 2.41 -10.71 -4.81
N CYS A 252 1.16 -10.25 -4.99
CA CYS A 252 0.53 -9.24 -4.14
C CYS A 252 1.27 -7.88 -4.11
N GLY A 253 1.49 -7.31 -5.29
CA GLY A 253 2.01 -5.95 -5.43
C GLY A 253 1.04 -4.87 -4.93
N ARG A 254 1.41 -3.60 -5.09
CA ARG A 254 0.70 -2.46 -4.47
C ARG A 254 -0.78 -2.37 -4.84
N ALA A 255 -1.16 -2.79 -6.04
CA ALA A 255 -2.54 -2.76 -6.53
C ALA A 255 -3.47 -3.83 -5.91
N TYR A 256 -2.94 -4.71 -5.05
CA TYR A 256 -3.68 -5.81 -4.43
C TYR A 256 -3.88 -5.60 -2.92
N ASP A 257 -3.74 -4.35 -2.48
CA ASP A 257 -3.99 -3.86 -1.12
C ASP A 257 -3.42 -4.73 0.01
N PRO A 258 -2.10 -5.06 0.01
CA PRO A 258 -1.47 -5.59 1.20
C PRO A 258 -1.56 -4.55 2.33
N ARG A 259 -1.76 -5.01 3.57
CA ARG A 259 -1.82 -4.15 4.77
C ARG A 259 -0.56 -3.29 4.87
N PHE A 260 0.60 -3.90 4.61
CA PHE A 260 1.87 -3.22 4.44
C PHE A 260 2.65 -3.81 3.28
N LEU A 261 3.36 -2.93 2.58
CA LEU A 261 4.31 -3.29 1.55
C LEU A 261 5.63 -2.60 1.86
N PHE A 262 6.68 -3.39 2.03
CA PHE A 262 8.05 -2.92 2.28
C PHE A 262 8.95 -3.28 1.11
N MET A 263 10.03 -2.53 0.97
CA MET A 263 11.02 -2.72 -0.07
C MET A 263 12.41 -2.65 0.55
N TRP A 264 13.23 -3.66 0.29
CA TRP A 264 14.63 -3.64 0.71
C TRP A 264 15.46 -2.66 -0.13
N PRO A 265 16.58 -2.14 0.41
CA PRO A 265 17.40 -1.16 -0.31
C PRO A 265 17.96 -1.66 -1.66
N ASN A 266 18.25 -2.96 -1.78
CA ASN A 266 18.74 -3.58 -3.01
C ASN A 266 17.64 -3.82 -4.05
N ALA A 267 16.37 -3.79 -3.66
CA ALA A 267 15.27 -4.18 -4.52
C ALA A 267 15.09 -3.22 -5.72
N ARG A 268 14.47 -3.70 -6.80
CA ARG A 268 14.15 -2.90 -7.99
C ARG A 268 12.75 -3.23 -8.47
N ILE A 269 11.97 -2.19 -8.78
CA ILE A 269 10.61 -2.30 -9.29
C ILE A 269 10.47 -1.53 -10.60
N SER A 270 9.88 -2.17 -11.60
CA SER A 270 9.62 -1.56 -12.91
C SER A 270 8.64 -2.39 -13.74
N VAL A 271 8.09 -1.82 -14.80
CA VAL A 271 7.18 -2.55 -15.71
C VAL A 271 7.84 -3.77 -16.36
N MET A 272 9.15 -3.68 -16.63
CA MET A 272 10.00 -4.78 -17.09
C MET A 272 11.45 -4.50 -16.69
N GLY A 273 12.34 -5.50 -16.75
CA GLY A 273 13.75 -5.32 -16.41
C GLY A 273 14.43 -4.28 -17.31
N GLY A 274 15.37 -3.50 -16.77
CA GLY A 274 16.04 -2.41 -17.50
C GLY A 274 16.64 -2.84 -18.86
N PRO A 275 17.47 -3.90 -18.90
CA PRO A 275 17.99 -4.43 -20.17
C PRO A 275 16.89 -4.88 -21.14
N GLN A 276 15.85 -5.55 -20.63
CA GLN A 276 14.71 -6.00 -21.44
C GLN A 276 13.94 -4.82 -22.06
N ALA A 277 13.76 -3.73 -21.32
CA ALA A 277 13.15 -2.50 -21.84
C ALA A 277 13.99 -1.88 -22.96
N ALA A 278 15.32 -1.84 -22.79
CA ALA A 278 16.24 -1.32 -23.80
C ALA A 278 16.20 -2.17 -25.08
N ASP A 279 16.22 -3.49 -24.96
CA ASP A 279 16.18 -4.42 -26.10
C ASP A 279 14.89 -4.29 -26.90
N VAL A 280 13.72 -4.22 -26.23
CA VAL A 280 12.43 -4.06 -26.91
C VAL A 280 12.35 -2.72 -27.64
N LEU A 281 12.76 -1.63 -27.01
CA LEU A 281 12.71 -0.29 -27.60
C LEU A 281 13.69 -0.10 -28.77
N THR A 282 14.82 -0.82 -28.77
CA THR A 282 15.82 -0.75 -29.85
C THR A 282 15.51 -1.71 -31.00
N THR A 283 14.93 -2.88 -30.72
CA THR A 283 14.44 -3.80 -31.76
C THR A 283 13.34 -3.14 -32.59
N ASP A 284 12.41 -2.42 -31.95
CA ASP A 284 11.33 -1.71 -32.65
C ASP A 284 11.84 -0.52 -33.48
N GLN A 285 13.01 0.04 -33.12
CA GLN A 285 13.69 1.07 -33.92
C GLN A 285 14.46 0.51 -35.12
N THR A 286 14.76 -0.80 -35.15
CA THR A 286 15.60 -1.45 -36.18
C THR A 286 14.83 -2.43 -37.07
N GLY A 287 13.54 -2.67 -36.81
CA GLY A 287 12.64 -3.41 -37.70
C GLY A 287 12.46 -2.78 -39.09
N PRO A 288 11.95 -3.54 -40.09
CA PRO A 288 11.92 -3.11 -41.48
C PRO A 288 11.08 -1.84 -41.65
N ALA A 289 11.79 -0.73 -41.91
CA ALA A 289 11.31 0.56 -42.40
C ALA A 289 10.04 1.13 -41.74
N ARG A 290 10.22 2.06 -40.80
CA ARG A 290 9.21 3.10 -40.54
C ARG A 290 8.97 3.89 -41.83
N THR A 291 7.91 3.59 -42.57
CA THR A 291 7.28 4.47 -43.57
C THR A 291 6.64 5.67 -42.87
N GLY A 292 7.48 6.53 -42.30
CA GLY A 292 7.07 7.70 -41.52
C GLY A 292 8.27 8.27 -40.77
N GLY A 293 9.06 9.08 -41.49
CA GLY A 293 10.36 9.57 -41.05
C GLY A 293 10.31 10.35 -39.72
N TRP A 294 11.00 9.81 -38.73
CA TRP A 294 11.68 10.62 -37.73
C TRP A 294 13.17 10.51 -38.00
N ARG A 295 13.76 11.54 -38.61
CA ARG A 295 15.22 11.67 -38.69
C ARG A 295 15.71 12.11 -37.32
N ALA A 296 16.45 11.24 -36.64
CA ALA A 296 17.27 11.66 -35.50
C ALA A 296 18.37 12.59 -36.02
N ASP A 297 18.45 13.78 -35.46
CA ASP A 297 19.51 14.74 -35.75
C ASP A 297 20.83 14.21 -35.18
N GLU A 298 21.86 14.10 -36.03
CA GLU A 298 23.15 13.42 -35.76
C GLU A 298 24.02 14.09 -34.67
N ARG A 299 23.50 15.11 -33.98
CA ARG A 299 24.24 15.86 -32.95
C ARG A 299 24.43 15.13 -31.61
N CYS A 300 23.75 14.01 -31.35
CA CYS A 300 23.89 13.29 -30.08
C CYS A 300 25.01 12.22 -30.05
N ARG A 301 25.78 12.03 -31.13
CA ARG A 301 26.89 11.05 -31.15
C ARG A 301 28.26 11.63 -30.85
N SER A 302 28.39 12.95 -30.71
CA SER A 302 29.68 13.58 -30.43
C SER A 302 29.49 14.87 -29.63
N GLY A 303 29.79 14.84 -28.33
CA GLY A 303 29.91 16.08 -27.56
C GLY A 303 29.77 15.85 -26.06
N GLY A 304 30.87 16.07 -25.34
CA GLY A 304 30.88 16.10 -23.88
C GLY A 304 29.93 17.15 -23.30
N LEU A 305 29.58 16.94 -22.03
CA LEU A 305 28.71 17.79 -21.21
C LEU A 305 29.07 19.29 -21.36
N PRO A 306 28.13 20.16 -21.78
CA PRO A 306 28.32 21.60 -21.66
C PRO A 306 28.03 22.03 -20.23
N ARG A 307 28.97 22.81 -19.67
CA ARG A 307 28.83 23.50 -18.38
C ARG A 307 27.72 24.56 -18.44
N SER A 308 27.08 24.75 -17.29
CA SER A 308 26.09 25.77 -16.94
C SER A 308 26.43 27.19 -17.40
N HIS A 309 25.42 27.97 -17.87
CA HIS A 309 25.24 29.40 -17.56
C HIS A 309 23.85 29.93 -17.99
N PRO A 310 23.36 31.07 -17.44
CA PRO A 310 22.00 31.17 -16.91
C PRO A 310 20.99 31.86 -17.84
N CYS A 311 19.71 31.58 -17.56
CA CYS A 311 18.54 32.17 -18.19
C CYS A 311 18.43 33.67 -17.87
N GLN A 312 18.47 34.52 -18.90
CA GLN A 312 18.05 35.92 -18.83
C GLN A 312 16.76 36.12 -19.62
N SER A 313 15.77 36.70 -18.94
CA SER A 313 14.47 37.12 -19.43
C SER A 313 14.57 38.28 -20.42
N THR A 314 13.72 38.32 -21.45
CA THR A 314 13.05 39.58 -21.86
C THR A 314 11.70 39.32 -22.52
N ARG A 315 10.71 40.09 -22.08
CA ARG A 315 9.34 40.20 -22.59
C ARG A 315 9.31 40.90 -23.96
N LYS A 316 8.33 40.57 -24.81
CA LYS A 316 7.53 41.58 -25.55
C LYS A 316 6.20 40.99 -26.07
N ARG A 317 5.14 41.79 -25.88
CA ARG A 317 3.71 41.59 -26.23
C ARG A 317 3.44 41.83 -27.72
N ALA A 318 2.37 41.23 -28.25
CA ALA A 318 1.46 41.87 -29.21
C ALA A 318 0.05 41.23 -29.20
N HIS A 319 -1.00 42.06 -29.10
CA HIS A 319 -2.43 41.78 -29.38
C HIS A 319 -2.65 41.72 -30.92
N ARG A 320 -3.64 41.06 -31.55
CA ARG A 320 -5.11 41.31 -31.53
C ARG A 320 -5.90 40.31 -32.44
N THR A 321 -7.09 39.86 -32.00
CA THR A 321 -8.40 39.62 -32.69
C THR A 321 -8.63 38.63 -33.88
N THR A 322 -9.28 37.48 -33.56
CA THR A 322 -10.46 36.70 -34.15
C THR A 322 -10.90 36.79 -35.64
N PRO A 323 -11.62 35.79 -36.27
CA PRO A 323 -12.39 34.64 -35.73
C PRO A 323 -12.20 33.24 -36.41
N ARG A 324 -12.85 32.21 -35.82
CA ARG A 324 -12.96 30.75 -36.14
C ARG A 324 -13.60 30.42 -37.53
N PRO A 325 -13.41 29.22 -38.15
CA PRO A 325 -14.06 27.96 -37.71
C PRO A 325 -13.31 26.62 -37.90
N GLY A 326 -13.56 25.71 -36.94
CA GLY A 326 -13.85 24.28 -37.14
C GLY A 326 -12.78 23.32 -37.69
N CYS A 327 -12.19 22.50 -36.82
CA CYS A 327 -12.26 21.03 -36.89
C CYS A 327 -11.59 20.45 -35.62
N GLY A 328 -12.31 19.59 -34.92
CA GLY A 328 -11.89 19.02 -33.65
C GLY A 328 -10.89 17.88 -33.81
N THR A 329 -9.90 17.85 -32.92
CA THR A 329 -9.19 16.62 -32.53
C THR A 329 -9.00 16.69 -31.02
N THR A 330 -9.83 15.95 -30.31
CA THR A 330 -9.76 15.76 -28.86
C THR A 330 -8.56 14.88 -28.54
N ALA A 331 -7.65 15.40 -27.72
CA ALA A 331 -6.67 14.61 -27.01
C ALA A 331 -7.41 13.71 -25.99
N SER A 332 -7.45 12.42 -26.27
CA SER A 332 -7.89 11.40 -25.31
C SER A 332 -6.84 11.26 -24.22
N SER A 333 -7.08 11.90 -23.07
CA SER A 333 -6.49 11.51 -21.80
C SER A 333 -7.24 10.27 -21.31
N ILE A 334 -6.53 9.16 -21.13
CA ILE A 334 -7.09 7.96 -20.52
C ILE A 334 -7.20 8.24 -19.01
N HIS A 335 -8.35 8.78 -18.61
CA HIS A 335 -8.81 8.67 -17.23
C HIS A 335 -9.33 7.24 -17.04
N ALA A 336 -8.74 6.50 -16.09
CA ALA A 336 -9.31 5.26 -15.59
C ALA A 336 -10.57 5.61 -14.77
N THR A 337 -11.70 5.72 -15.46
CA THR A 337 -13.01 5.83 -14.83
C THR A 337 -13.31 4.51 -14.13
N ARG A 338 -13.55 4.55 -12.81
CA ARG A 338 -14.25 3.46 -12.10
C ARG A 338 -15.58 3.23 -12.83
N ALA A 339 -15.69 2.11 -13.55
CA ALA A 339 -16.98 1.62 -13.98
C ALA A 339 -17.70 1.07 -12.73
N THR A 340 -18.50 1.90 -12.07
CA THR A 340 -19.56 1.40 -11.18
C THR A 340 -20.58 0.70 -12.06
N CYS A 341 -20.57 -0.64 -12.05
CA CYS A 341 -21.62 -1.44 -12.65
C CYS A 341 -22.87 -1.32 -11.77
N SER A 342 -23.65 -0.26 -11.99
CA SER A 342 -24.99 -0.11 -11.41
C SER A 342 -25.94 -1.02 -12.20
N GLY A 343 -26.25 -2.20 -11.66
CA GLY A 343 -27.26 -3.07 -12.30
C GLY A 343 -27.30 -4.54 -11.93
N CYS A 344 -26.43 -5.06 -11.05
CA CYS A 344 -26.53 -6.44 -10.57
C CYS A 344 -26.72 -6.46 -9.05
N VAL A 345 -27.97 -6.42 -8.61
CA VAL A 345 -28.35 -6.72 -7.23
C VAL A 345 -28.32 -8.24 -7.06
N TRP A 346 -27.24 -8.75 -6.46
CA TRP A 346 -27.23 -10.11 -5.94
C TRP A 346 -27.90 -10.10 -4.55
N PRO A 347 -28.85 -11.00 -4.26
CA PRO A 347 -29.49 -11.05 -2.95
C PRO A 347 -28.44 -11.35 -1.87
N ARG A 348 -28.43 -10.54 -0.80
CA ARG A 348 -27.63 -10.82 0.39
C ARG A 348 -28.14 -12.12 1.01
N PRO A 349 -27.27 -13.06 1.44
CA PRO A 349 -27.72 -14.18 2.24
C PRO A 349 -28.22 -13.64 3.59
N GLU A 350 -29.48 -13.90 3.90
CA GLU A 350 -30.06 -13.64 5.22
C GLU A 350 -29.33 -14.50 6.26
N THR A 351 -28.80 -13.85 7.30
CA THR A 351 -28.29 -14.54 8.49
C THR A 351 -29.46 -15.23 9.20
N PRO A 352 -29.46 -16.55 9.38
CA PRO A 352 -30.51 -17.22 10.14
C PRO A 352 -30.40 -16.82 11.63
N PRO A 353 -31.53 -16.67 12.35
CA PRO A 353 -31.50 -16.36 13.77
C PRO A 353 -30.85 -17.52 14.54
N LEU A 354 -29.97 -17.19 15.50
CA LEU A 354 -29.38 -18.15 16.43
C LEU A 354 -30.49 -18.91 17.17
N GLN A 355 -30.69 -20.18 16.83
CA GLN A 355 -31.40 -21.12 17.69
C GLN A 355 -30.54 -21.36 18.94
N ARG A 356 -31.08 -21.00 20.11
CA ARG A 356 -30.55 -21.44 21.41
C ARG A 356 -30.49 -22.97 21.41
N ARG A 357 -29.27 -23.52 21.46
CA ARG A 357 -29.07 -24.92 21.85
C ARG A 357 -29.01 -24.96 23.36
N ASP A 358 -30.08 -25.47 23.96
CA ASP A 358 -30.06 -25.95 25.33
C ASP A 358 -28.99 -27.04 25.44
N THR A 359 -27.91 -26.72 26.15
CA THR A 359 -26.93 -27.71 26.59
C THR A 359 -26.99 -27.77 28.10
N ALA A 360 -27.37 -28.94 28.58
CA ALA A 360 -27.49 -29.27 29.98
C ALA A 360 -26.16 -29.01 30.71
N PHE A 361 -26.22 -28.21 31.75
CA PHE A 361 -25.16 -28.10 32.75
C PHE A 361 -25.10 -29.42 33.53
N SER A 362 -23.98 -30.15 33.41
CA SER A 362 -23.58 -31.15 34.39
C SER A 362 -22.63 -30.50 35.40
N GLU A 363 -23.02 -30.55 36.66
CA GLU A 363 -22.28 -30.08 37.83
C GLU A 363 -20.88 -30.69 37.89
N CYS A 364 -19.88 -29.87 38.20
CA CYS A 364 -18.61 -30.34 38.76
C CYS A 364 -18.12 -29.30 39.76
N GLU A 365 -18.38 -29.59 41.04
CA GLU A 365 -17.81 -28.88 42.19
C GLU A 365 -16.29 -28.94 42.16
N VAL A 366 -15.62 -27.80 42.32
CA VAL A 366 -14.25 -27.76 42.82
C VAL A 366 -14.20 -26.82 44.01
N GLN A 367 -14.03 -27.43 45.17
CA GLN A 367 -13.87 -26.78 46.48
C GLN A 367 -12.62 -25.91 46.51
N LEU A 368 -12.81 -24.64 46.88
CA LEU A 368 -11.76 -23.74 47.35
C LEU A 368 -11.29 -24.18 48.75
N LYS A 369 -9.98 -24.35 48.93
CA LYS A 369 -9.33 -24.29 50.24
C LYS A 369 -8.39 -23.08 50.27
N ILE A 370 -8.85 -22.10 51.05
CA ILE A 370 -8.20 -21.01 51.81
C ILE A 370 -6.80 -20.60 51.36
#